data_AF-A0AAV2NBY3-F1
#
_entry.id   AF-A0AAV2NBY3-F1
#
_cell.length_a   1.000
_cell.length_b   1.000
_cell.length_c   1.000
_cell.angle_alpha   90.00
_cell.angle_beta   90.00
_cell.angle_gamma   90.00
#
_symmetry.space_group_name_H-M   'P 1'
#
loop_
_entity.id
_entity.type
_entity.pdbx_description
1 polymer ?
#
loop_
_entity_poly.entity_id
_entity_poly.type
_entity_poly.pdbx_seq_one_letter_code
_entity_poly.pdbx_strand_id
1 'polypeptide(L)'
;MFPSIVDLYEAPPAWWETDCVKYGLSYTPVRSRLTTLIGSHVARLTDRKYMTQLTSRLQEDYEARQKIRIERRKLKATSIVPKLRELPPELLLRKITRRRRKCAPKFHAEAAKKCKQLPGLLLADDSQLP
;
A
#
# COMPACT_ATOMS: atom_id res chain seq x y z
N MET A 1 9.07 -25.76 3.44
CA MET A 1 7.81 -25.95 4.19
C MET A 1 7.39 -24.60 4.73
N PHE A 2 6.28 -24.04 4.25
CA PHE A 2 5.69 -22.85 4.87
C PHE A 2 5.07 -23.29 6.19
N PRO A 3 5.25 -22.56 7.31
CA PRO A 3 4.53 -22.89 8.52
C PRO A 3 3.04 -22.79 8.20
N SER A 4 2.30 -23.88 8.37
CA SER A 4 0.85 -23.88 8.35
C SER A 4 0.41 -23.06 9.57
N ILE A 5 0.33 -21.74 9.38
CA ILE A 5 -0.41 -20.87 10.29
C ILE A 5 -1.82 -21.41 10.21
N VAL A 6 -2.22 -22.15 11.25
CA VAL A 6 -3.57 -22.66 11.43
C VAL A 6 -4.51 -21.50 11.15
N ASP A 7 -5.30 -21.59 10.08
CA ASP A 7 -6.24 -20.54 9.77
C ASP A 7 -7.27 -20.54 10.91
N LEU A 8 -7.30 -19.45 11.68
CA LEU A 8 -8.15 -19.29 12.86
C LEU A 8 -9.65 -19.42 12.53
N TYR A 9 -9.98 -19.50 11.24
CA TYR A 9 -11.31 -19.60 10.67
C TYR A 9 -11.52 -20.89 9.85
N GLU A 10 -10.66 -21.90 9.99
CA GLU A 10 -10.78 -23.20 9.31
C GLU A 10 -11.74 -24.17 10.02
N ALA A 11 -12.84 -23.64 10.56
CA ALA A 11 -13.96 -24.48 10.97
C ALA A 11 -14.77 -24.88 9.73
N PRO A 12 -15.09 -26.18 9.55
CA PRO A 12 -16.05 -26.60 8.54
C PRO A 12 -17.39 -25.88 8.77
N PRO A 13 -18.04 -25.35 7.72
CA PRO A 13 -19.36 -24.76 7.86
C PRO A 13 -20.36 -25.82 8.34
N ALA A 14 -21.39 -25.38 9.06
CA ALA A 14 -22.52 -26.25 9.39
C ALA A 14 -23.24 -26.71 8.10
N TRP A 15 -23.99 -27.81 8.16
CA TRP A 15 -24.68 -28.35 6.96
C TRP A 15 -25.71 -27.39 6.35
N TRP A 16 -26.20 -26.41 7.14
CA TRP A 16 -27.11 -25.35 6.69
C TRP A 16 -26.40 -24.04 6.31
N GLU A 17 -25.09 -23.94 6.52
CA GLU A 17 -24.30 -22.74 6.21
C GLU A 17 -23.78 -22.77 4.78
N THR A 18 -23.78 -21.61 4.14
CA THR A 18 -23.19 -21.46 2.80
C THR A 18 -21.67 -21.33 2.91
N ASP A 19 -20.95 -21.95 1.98
CA ASP A 19 -19.51 -21.81 1.89
C ASP A 19 -19.08 -20.34 1.78
N CYS A 20 -17.98 -20.02 2.46
CA CYS A 20 -17.42 -18.69 2.40
C CYS A 20 -16.65 -18.46 1.10
N VAL A 21 -16.89 -17.33 0.44
CA VAL A 21 -16.10 -16.94 -0.73
C VAL A 21 -14.71 -16.49 -0.26
N LYS A 22 -13.68 -17.25 -0.66
CA LYS A 22 -12.28 -17.03 -0.30
C LYS A 22 -11.52 -16.41 -1.47
N TYR A 23 -10.80 -15.31 -1.20
CA TYR A 23 -9.91 -14.66 -2.16
C TYR A 23 -8.48 -14.67 -1.66
N GLY A 24 -7.58 -15.35 -2.38
CA GLY A 24 -6.14 -15.28 -2.13
C GLY A 24 -5.53 -14.06 -2.79
N LEU A 25 -4.85 -13.21 -2.02
CA LEU A 25 -4.17 -12.04 -2.58
C LEU A 25 -2.73 -12.37 -2.94
N SER A 26 -2.42 -12.34 -4.24
CA SER A 26 -1.10 -12.65 -4.78
C SER A 26 -0.12 -11.48 -4.70
N TYR A 27 -0.63 -10.23 -4.75
CA TYR A 27 0.20 -9.04 -4.73
C TYR A 27 0.96 -8.89 -3.40
N THR A 28 2.29 -8.99 -3.45
CA THR A 28 3.18 -9.13 -2.28
C THR A 28 2.95 -8.09 -1.19
N PRO A 29 2.83 -6.78 -1.48
CA PRO A 29 2.62 -5.76 -0.44
C PRO A 29 1.28 -5.88 0.28
N VAL A 30 0.24 -6.31 -0.43
CA VAL A 30 -1.09 -6.53 0.17
C VAL A 30 -1.09 -7.85 0.94
N ARG A 31 -0.47 -8.89 0.38
CA ARG A 31 -0.28 -10.19 1.01
C ARG A 31 0.38 -10.04 2.37
N SER A 32 1.55 -9.40 2.42
CA SER A 32 2.29 -9.19 3.67
C SER A 32 1.48 -8.42 4.69
N ARG A 33 0.80 -7.35 4.27
CA ARG A 33 -0.04 -6.53 5.15
C ARG A 33 -1.22 -7.31 5.72
N LEU A 34 -1.93 -8.09 4.91
CA LEU A 34 -3.00 -8.96 5.41
C LEU A 34 -2.47 -10.03 6.35
N THR A 35 -1.34 -10.67 6.02
CA THR A 35 -0.73 -11.66 6.91
C THR A 35 -0.34 -11.03 8.25
N THR A 36 0.16 -9.78 8.27
CA THR A 36 0.43 -9.07 9.53
C THR A 36 -0.86 -8.73 10.29
N LEU A 37 -1.90 -8.30 9.59
CA LEU A 37 -3.15 -7.90 10.23
C LEU A 37 -3.95 -9.08 10.73
N ILE A 38 -4.08 -10.18 9.97
CA ILE A 38 -5.02 -11.28 10.24
C ILE A 38 -4.33 -12.62 10.48
N GLY A 39 -3.07 -12.77 10.06
CA GLY A 39 -2.34 -14.03 10.10
C GLY A 39 -2.43 -14.83 8.81
N SER A 40 -3.36 -14.49 7.91
CA SER A 40 -3.53 -15.14 6.61
C SER A 40 -3.56 -14.13 5.47
N HIS A 41 -3.30 -14.60 4.25
CA HIS A 41 -3.38 -13.79 3.03
C HIS A 41 -4.65 -14.07 2.22
N VAL A 42 -5.56 -14.86 2.79
CA VAL A 42 -6.83 -15.24 2.21
C VAL A 42 -7.91 -14.41 2.88
N ALA A 43 -8.66 -13.66 2.09
CA ALA A 43 -9.79 -12.86 2.54
C ALA A 43 -11.09 -13.64 2.39
N ARG A 44 -11.89 -13.69 3.46
CA ARG A 44 -13.23 -14.30 3.48
C ARG A 44 -14.28 -13.19 3.41
N LEU A 45 -14.74 -12.84 2.22
CA LEU A 45 -15.58 -11.64 2.05
C LEU A 45 -17.01 -11.81 2.57
N THR A 46 -17.50 -13.05 2.60
CA THR A 46 -18.87 -13.37 3.06
C THR A 46 -18.95 -13.66 4.55
N ASP A 47 -17.83 -13.89 5.22
CA ASP A 47 -17.79 -14.19 6.65
C ASP A 47 -17.86 -12.89 7.45
N ARG A 48 -19.02 -12.65 8.08
CA ARG A 48 -19.25 -11.43 8.86
C ARG A 48 -18.25 -11.28 10.01
N LYS A 49 -17.92 -12.37 10.71
CA LYS A 49 -17.02 -12.34 11.87
C LYS A 49 -15.60 -12.00 11.42
N TYR A 50 -15.18 -12.57 10.30
CA TYR A 50 -13.91 -12.22 9.67
C TYR A 50 -13.87 -10.74 9.27
N MET A 51 -14.90 -10.26 8.56
CA MET A 51 -14.91 -8.90 8.01
C MET A 51 -14.98 -7.82 9.10
N THR A 52 -15.69 -8.05 10.20
CA THR A 52 -15.72 -7.11 11.33
C THR A 52 -14.36 -7.00 12.00
N GLN A 53 -13.67 -8.11 12.22
CA GLN A 53 -12.32 -8.10 12.78
C GLN A 53 -11.28 -7.52 11.83
N LEU A 54 -11.37 -7.81 10.53
CA LEU A 54 -10.51 -7.18 9.53
C LEU A 54 -10.63 -5.66 9.58
N THR A 55 -11.87 -5.16 9.68
CA THR A 55 -12.16 -3.73 9.74
C THR A 55 -11.59 -3.10 11.02
N SER A 56 -11.74 -3.74 12.18
CA SER A 56 -11.20 -3.21 13.44
C SER A 56 -9.67 -3.14 13.40
N ARG A 57 -9.00 -4.20 12.93
CA ARG A 57 -7.53 -4.22 12.83
C ARG A 57 -6.99 -3.22 11.80
N LEU A 58 -7.70 -3.00 10.69
CA LEU A 58 -7.35 -1.96 9.73
C LEU A 58 -7.45 -0.56 10.34
N GLN A 59 -8.47 -0.31 11.15
CA GLN A 59 -8.66 0.95 11.85
C GLN A 59 -7.54 1.19 12.86
N GLU A 60 -7.19 0.19 13.67
CA GLU A 60 -6.08 0.25 14.64
C GLU A 60 -4.73 0.55 13.95
N ASP A 61 -4.41 -0.14 12.85
CA ASP A 61 -3.20 0.10 12.06
C ASP A 61 -3.18 1.52 11.49
N TYR A 62 -4.32 2.02 11.01
CA TYR A 62 -4.44 3.38 10.51
C TYR A 62 -4.18 4.41 11.61
N GLU A 63 -4.81 4.24 12.77
CA GLU A 63 -4.64 5.14 13.92
C GLU A 63 -3.20 5.14 14.44
N ALA A 64 -2.56 3.96 14.54
CA ALA A 64 -1.17 3.84 14.93
C ALA A 64 -0.25 4.62 13.98
N ARG A 65 -0.43 4.45 12.67
CA ARG A 65 0.32 5.21 11.65
C ARG A 65 0.06 6.70 11.74
N GLN A 66 -1.18 7.10 12.01
CA GLN A 66 -1.55 8.50 12.18
C GLN A 66 -0.86 9.12 13.40
N LYS A 67 -0.84 8.43 14.55
CA LYS A 67 -0.13 8.86 15.76
C LYS A 67 1.36 9.06 15.49
N ILE A 68 2.02 8.08 14.86
CA ILE A 68 3.43 8.19 14.47
C ILE A 68 3.67 9.42 13.57
N ARG A 69 2.78 9.69 12.61
CA ARG A 69 2.89 10.87 11.73
C ARG A 69 2.73 12.17 12.50
N ILE A 70 1.82 12.23 13.47
CA ILE A 70 1.61 13.41 14.33
C ILE A 70 2.85 13.64 15.21
N GLU A 71 3.36 12.61 15.86
CA GLU A 71 4.56 12.71 16.71
C GLU A 71 5.78 13.18 15.91
N ARG A 72 6.01 12.61 14.72
CA ARG A 72 7.06 13.06 13.80
C ARG A 72 6.90 14.53 13.42
N ARG A 73 5.67 15.04 13.27
CA ARG A 73 5.40 16.46 12.99
C ARG A 73 5.63 17.35 14.22
N LYS A 74 5.29 16.87 15.43
CA LYS A 74 5.58 17.57 16.68
C LYS A 74 7.09 17.77 16.87
N LEU A 75 7.89 16.70 16.72
CA LEU A 75 9.37 16.77 16.73
C LEU A 75 9.92 17.68 15.62
N LYS A 76 9.29 17.61 14.44
CA LYS A 76 9.38 18.57 13.32
C LYS A 76 9.37 20.04 13.77
N ALA A 77 8.27 20.39 14.42
CA ALA A 77 7.96 21.75 14.80
C ALA A 77 8.89 22.24 15.91
N THR A 78 9.17 21.44 16.94
CA THR A 78 10.05 21.83 18.05
C THR A 78 11.51 21.98 17.65
N SER A 79 12.02 21.22 16.66
CA SER A 79 13.42 21.32 16.26
C SER A 79 13.73 22.44 15.25
N ILE A 80 12.78 22.82 14.40
CA ILE A 80 13.03 23.75 13.27
C ILE A 80 12.42 25.13 13.52
N VAL A 81 11.23 25.22 14.14
CA VAL A 81 10.49 26.48 14.27
C VAL A 81 11.17 27.49 15.23
N PRO A 82 11.74 27.10 16.39
CA PRO A 82 12.43 28.05 17.26
C PRO A 82 13.67 28.66 16.60
N LYS A 83 14.52 27.81 15.99
CA LYS A 83 15.72 28.26 15.26
C LYS A 83 15.43 29.20 14.10
N LEU A 84 14.27 29.08 13.44
CA LEU A 84 13.85 30.00 12.39
C LEU A 84 13.24 31.30 12.92
N ARG A 85 12.69 31.31 14.15
CA ARG A 85 12.17 32.53 14.80
C ARG A 85 13.27 33.41 15.37
N GLU A 86 14.42 32.84 15.71
CA GLU A 86 15.61 33.58 16.17
C GLU A 86 16.40 34.22 15.03
N LEU A 87 16.13 33.85 13.77
CA LEU A 87 16.79 34.47 12.63
C LEU A 87 16.11 35.81 12.29
N PRO A 88 16.88 36.90 12.17
CA PRO A 88 16.34 38.18 11.77
C PRO A 88 15.60 38.07 10.42
N PRO A 89 14.46 38.78 10.23
CA PRO A 89 13.64 38.72 9.02
C PRO A 89 14.43 38.91 7.71
N GLU A 90 15.52 39.66 7.76
CA GLU A 90 16.41 39.91 6.62
C GLU A 90 17.10 38.64 6.08
N LEU A 91 17.39 37.65 6.93
CA LEU A 91 17.95 36.36 6.51
C LEU A 91 16.90 35.39 5.98
N LEU A 92 15.64 35.51 6.43
CA LEU A 92 14.50 34.73 5.95
C LEU A 92 13.99 35.22 4.57
N LEU A 93 14.26 36.48 4.25
CA LEU A 93 13.91 37.13 2.98
C LEU A 93 14.84 36.81 1.82
N ARG A 94 15.91 36.01 2.01
CA ARG A 94 16.51 35.24 0.91
C ARG A 94 15.47 34.20 0.48
N LYS A 95 14.48 34.68 -0.28
CA LYS A 95 13.41 33.93 -0.90
C LYS A 95 14.06 32.67 -1.44
N ILE A 96 13.81 31.54 -0.79
CA ILE A 96 13.95 30.24 -1.41
C ILE A 96 12.84 30.25 -2.46
N THR A 97 13.09 30.94 -3.57
CA THR A 97 12.46 30.62 -4.83
C THR A 97 12.91 29.19 -5.05
N ARG A 98 12.13 28.23 -4.56
CA ARG A 98 12.11 26.90 -5.14
C ARG A 98 11.78 27.19 -6.58
N ARG A 99 12.82 27.36 -7.41
CA ARG A 99 12.69 27.41 -8.86
C ARG A 99 12.03 26.08 -9.15
N ARG A 100 10.69 26.05 -9.23
CA ARG A 100 9.97 24.99 -9.90
C ARG A 100 10.57 25.01 -11.29
N ARG A 101 11.56 24.15 -11.51
CA ARG A 101 12.06 23.90 -12.85
C ARG A 101 10.80 23.53 -13.63
N LYS A 102 10.48 24.27 -14.68
CA LYS A 102 9.41 23.87 -15.59
C LYS A 102 9.81 22.47 -16.06
N CYS A 103 9.13 21.45 -15.57
CA CYS A 103 9.35 20.09 -16.06
C CYS A 103 8.77 20.08 -17.47
N ALA A 104 9.64 20.12 -18.48
CA ALA A 104 9.23 19.77 -19.82
C ALA A 104 8.89 18.27 -19.82
N PRO A 105 7.73 17.85 -20.32
CA PRO A 105 7.43 16.43 -20.48
C PRO A 105 8.50 15.83 -21.39
N LYS A 106 9.31 14.92 -20.85
CA LYS A 106 10.28 14.17 -21.65
C LYS A 106 9.50 13.15 -22.45
N PHE A 107 9.29 13.43 -23.74
CA PHE A 107 8.72 12.44 -24.65
C PHE A 107 9.76 11.33 -24.85
N HIS A 108 9.55 10.19 -24.20
CA HIS A 108 10.38 9.01 -24.35
C HIS A 108 9.95 8.26 -25.62
N ALA A 109 10.46 8.70 -26.78
CA ALA A 109 10.12 8.13 -28.08
C ALA A 109 10.34 6.60 -28.14
N GLU A 110 11.34 6.09 -27.45
CA GLU A 110 11.61 4.65 -27.37
C GLU A 110 10.56 3.88 -26.56
N ALA A 111 10.02 4.48 -25.49
CA ALA A 111 8.95 3.87 -24.71
C ALA A 111 7.65 3.81 -25.53
N ALA A 112 7.36 4.84 -26.33
CA ALA A 112 6.21 4.85 -27.24
C ALA A 112 6.33 3.79 -28.34
N LYS A 113 7.55 3.52 -28.85
CA LYS A 113 7.80 2.42 -29.80
C LYS A 113 7.56 1.06 -29.17
N LYS A 114 8.03 0.84 -27.92
CA LYS A 114 7.80 -0.41 -27.17
C LYS A 114 6.32 -0.66 -26.88
N CYS A 115 5.54 0.37 -26.53
CA CYS A 115 4.09 0.22 -26.32
C CYS A 115 3.33 -0.24 -27.58
N LYS A 116 3.78 0.17 -28.78
CA LYS A 116 3.18 -0.28 -30.04
C LYS A 116 3.53 -1.73 -30.39
N GLN A 117 4.60 -2.28 -29.81
CA GLN A 117 5.05 -3.65 -30.04
C GLN A 117 4.48 -4.65 -29.02
N LEU A 118 3.97 -4.17 -27.88
CA LEU A 118 3.36 -5.02 -26.84
C LEU A 118 2.21 -5.93 -27.35
N PRO A 119 1.32 -5.51 -28.25
CA PRO A 119 0.26 -6.40 -28.75
C PRO A 119 0.82 -7.60 -29.51
N GLY A 120 1.94 -7.45 -30.24
CA GLY A 120 2.56 -8.54 -31.00
C GLY A 120 3.34 -9.52 -30.12
N LEU A 121 3.89 -9.06 -28.99
CA LEU A 121 4.58 -9.93 -28.03
C LEU A 121 3.61 -10.77 -27.21
N LEU A 122 2.46 -10.21 -26.82
CA LEU A 122 1.44 -10.95 -26.07
C LEU A 122 0.72 -12.02 -26.91
N LEU A 123 0.67 -11.86 -28.24
CA LEU A 123 0.08 -12.85 -29.15
C LEU A 123 1.06 -13.95 -29.60
N ALA A 124 2.37 -13.70 -29.51
CA ALA A 124 3.39 -14.69 -29.91
C ALA A 124 3.56 -15.78 -28.85
N ASP A 125 3.39 -15.45 -27.57
CA ASP A 125 3.57 -16.39 -26.45
C ASP A 125 2.46 -17.48 -26.38
N ASP A 126 1.30 -17.25 -27.00
CA ASP A 126 0.19 -18.23 -27.02
C ASP A 126 0.39 -19.36 -28.05
N SER A 127 1.41 -19.28 -28.90
CA SER A 127 1.66 -20.25 -29.99
C SER A 127 2.73 -21.30 -29.67
N GLN A 128 3.28 -21.31 -28.46
CA GLN A 128 4.21 -22.34 -27.98
C GLN A 128 3.77 -22.92 -26.63
N LEU A 129 2.66 -23.66 -26.63
CA LEU A 129 2.42 -24.69 -25.64
C LEU A 129 2.12 -26.00 -26.39
N PRO A 130 2.98 -27.04 -26.27
CA PRO A 130 2.70 -28.38 -26.77
C PRO A 130 1.58 -29.09 -25.99
#